data_AF-B9S6L9-F1
#
_entry.id   AF-B9S6L9-F1
#
_cell.length_a   1.000
_cell.length_b   1.000
_cell.length_c   1.000
_cell.angle_alpha   90.00
_cell.angle_beta   90.00
_cell.angle_gamma   90.00
#
_symmetry.space_group_name_H-M   'P 1'
#
loop_
_entity.id
_entity.type
_entity.pdbx_description
1 polymer ?
#
loop_
_entity_poly.entity_id
_entity_poly.type
_entity_poly.pdbx_seq_one_letter_code
_entity_poly.pdbx_strand_id
1 'polypeptide(L)'
;MDLEIRVAADYEGSCWEQRSKRLQLLMEAEGLQQQQPDISHDHDDIFIDLQALQEAMRKADADCFLDTLARISAEKRSSLSTIFGQVGPSGNSLLHVAISSGNEEIAQLIAFHFPLLIFKKDVKGDTALHFAAKSGLLDTVRILVCCGKDFSGTDVVSLGAESTSSTEGDRLLRAKNVHGYTALHEVVMNKRYDVVQFLISADPEVWYYENKEGWSPLYMAVKIYDMQIFQLLLQAPIGHGHSVKRLEGNPPAHIAFMEGKTEEMGKMNPEILHLEDGKGRTVLHWAAYAGHNIDTVCFLLSQCRHSMFKMDNKGSLPIHIASKRGHIVVIKEFLKHWPYPTELLNKKGQNFLDTAAKSGKVNVVRYILETPVLENLLNEKDVNGNTPLHLAAMNSHPAVVLTLTWDKRINLNLLNNDMLSALDVSPWISSGAPRSQYNITLCALWSAGVCPSLDLMIHKQKGQNFKRQNPRKFDYLKERVGILILLETLVVTVTFAAAFTMPGGYNSSDSPDKGMATMLSKPMFQLFVICNTAAFYCSIVIIPLLGNYAILPVEKTQESDSTEEKEA
;
A
#
# COMPACT_ATOMS: atom_id res chain seq x y z
N MET A 1 43.87 -25.57 6.76
CA MET A 1 45.03 -25.75 7.66
C MET A 1 45.50 -24.45 8.31
N ASP A 2 45.65 -23.31 7.62
CA ASP A 2 46.16 -22.07 8.28
C ASP A 2 45.11 -21.20 9.05
N LEU A 3 43.89 -21.70 9.27
CA LEU A 3 42.87 -21.06 10.12
C LEU A 3 42.51 -21.87 11.38
N GLU A 4 43.09 -23.06 11.57
CA GLU A 4 42.81 -23.95 12.71
C GLU A 4 43.30 -23.42 14.07
N ILE A 5 43.97 -22.25 14.13
CA ILE A 5 44.65 -21.80 15.36
C ILE A 5 44.14 -20.46 15.91
N ARG A 6 43.39 -19.66 15.15
CA ARG A 6 43.04 -18.29 15.60
C ARG A 6 41.72 -18.13 16.36
N VAL A 7 40.85 -19.15 16.39
CA VAL A 7 39.65 -19.15 17.25
C VAL A 7 39.87 -19.96 18.54
N ALA A 8 40.87 -20.84 18.57
CA ALA A 8 41.34 -21.55 19.77
C ALA A 8 42.28 -20.72 20.66
N ALA A 9 42.60 -19.47 20.29
CA ALA A 9 43.60 -18.67 20.99
C ALA A 9 43.09 -17.99 22.27
N ASP A 10 41.77 -17.87 22.47
CA ASP A 10 41.20 -17.20 23.66
C ASP A 10 40.50 -18.14 24.66
N TYR A 11 40.41 -19.44 24.36
CA TYR A 11 39.97 -20.48 25.30
C TYR A 11 40.95 -21.64 25.28
N GLU A 12 41.63 -21.87 26.42
CA GLU A 12 42.35 -23.09 26.82
C GLU A 12 42.49 -24.20 25.76
N GLY A 13 43.43 -24.05 24.82
CA GLY A 13 43.67 -25.02 23.74
C GLY A 13 43.89 -26.48 24.19
N SER A 14 44.27 -26.71 25.45
CA SER A 14 44.43 -28.06 25.99
C SER A 14 43.12 -28.81 26.27
N CYS A 15 42.05 -28.13 26.66
CA CYS A 15 40.82 -28.81 27.09
C CYS A 15 39.95 -29.20 25.89
N TRP A 16 39.81 -28.29 24.92
CA TRP A 16 39.09 -28.56 23.68
C TRP A 16 39.74 -29.68 22.86
N GLU A 17 41.07 -29.65 22.68
CA GLU A 17 41.80 -30.69 21.94
C GLU A 17 41.64 -32.07 22.61
N GLN A 18 41.72 -32.13 23.94
CA GLN A 18 41.52 -33.37 24.68
C GLN A 18 40.10 -33.94 24.49
N ARG A 19 39.07 -33.09 24.61
CA ARG A 19 37.67 -33.48 24.44
C ARG A 19 37.35 -33.87 22.99
N SER A 20 37.89 -33.14 22.02
CA SER A 20 37.77 -33.43 20.59
C SER A 20 38.43 -34.77 20.24
N LYS A 21 39.66 -35.00 20.72
CA LYS A 21 40.37 -36.27 20.55
C LYS A 21 39.66 -37.44 21.23
N ARG A 22 39.06 -37.20 22.41
CA ARG A 22 38.27 -38.21 23.12
C ARG A 22 37.04 -38.63 22.30
N LEU A 23 36.33 -37.68 21.70
CA LEU A 23 35.21 -37.98 20.81
C LEU A 23 35.66 -38.71 19.53
N GLN A 24 36.79 -38.30 18.94
CA GLN A 24 37.37 -38.96 17.78
C GLN A 24 37.77 -40.41 18.08
N LEU A 25 38.39 -40.67 19.24
CA LEU A 25 38.71 -42.03 19.68
C LEU A 25 37.46 -42.88 19.90
N LEU A 26 36.35 -42.30 20.37
CA LEU A 26 35.07 -43.01 20.45
C LEU A 26 34.55 -43.37 19.06
N MET A 27 34.68 -42.49 18.07
CA MET A 27 34.32 -42.77 16.67
C MET A 27 35.21 -43.86 16.05
N GLU A 28 36.51 -43.84 16.30
CA GLU A 28 37.47 -44.85 15.80
C GLU A 28 37.24 -46.23 16.45
N ALA A 29 36.94 -46.27 17.75
CA ALA A 29 36.61 -47.50 18.47
C ALA A 29 35.35 -48.18 17.93
N GLU A 30 34.39 -47.42 17.40
CA GLU A 30 33.18 -47.94 16.77
C GLU A 30 33.41 -48.48 15.35
N GLY A 31 34.27 -47.84 14.56
CA GLY A 31 34.65 -48.34 13.22
C GLY A 31 35.29 -49.74 13.25
N LEU A 32 35.89 -50.13 14.38
CA LEU A 32 36.42 -51.47 14.63
C LEU A 32 35.34 -52.48 15.05
N GLN A 33 34.18 -52.04 15.56
CA GLN A 33 33.09 -52.91 16.02
C GLN A 33 32.09 -53.30 14.90
N GLN A 34 32.04 -52.54 13.80
CA GLN A 34 31.16 -52.82 12.64
C GLN A 34 31.55 -54.07 11.81
N GLN A 35 32.57 -54.84 12.22
CA GLN A 35 32.93 -56.13 11.60
C GLN A 35 32.17 -57.34 12.18
N GLN A 36 31.19 -57.15 13.05
CA GLN A 36 30.31 -58.23 13.53
C GLN A 36 28.86 -58.03 13.07
N PRO A 37 28.12 -59.11 12.71
CA PRO A 37 26.87 -58.97 11.97
C PRO A 37 25.73 -58.46 12.85
N ASP A 38 24.93 -57.57 12.26
CA ASP A 38 23.69 -56.98 12.80
C ASP A 38 22.72 -58.06 13.31
N ILE A 39 22.35 -57.95 14.58
CA ILE A 39 21.15 -58.60 15.11
C ILE A 39 20.04 -57.55 15.09
N SER A 40 18.94 -57.88 14.41
CA SER A 40 17.72 -57.09 14.30
C SER A 40 17.25 -56.59 15.67
N HIS A 41 17.32 -55.27 15.89
CA HIS A 41 16.71 -54.63 17.05
C HIS A 41 15.27 -54.22 16.73
N ASP A 42 14.35 -54.61 17.62
CA ASP A 42 12.94 -54.21 17.61
C ASP A 42 12.82 -52.68 17.62
N HIS A 43 11.92 -52.16 16.79
CA HIS A 43 11.73 -50.73 16.57
C HIS A 43 11.29 -49.93 17.80
N ASP A 44 10.87 -50.60 18.89
CA ASP A 44 10.37 -49.96 20.11
C ASP A 44 11.47 -49.57 21.13
N ASP A 45 12.69 -50.12 21.04
CA ASP A 45 13.84 -49.82 21.93
C ASP A 45 14.76 -48.69 21.40
N ILE A 46 14.39 -48.07 20.28
CA ILE A 46 15.15 -46.96 19.66
C ILE A 46 14.84 -45.62 20.36
N PHE A 47 13.74 -45.54 21.12
CA PHE A 47 13.37 -44.37 21.91
C PHE A 47 14.13 -44.32 23.24
N ILE A 48 15.46 -44.29 23.23
CA ILE A 48 16.24 -44.31 24.47
C ILE A 48 17.24 -43.15 24.52
N ASP A 49 17.26 -42.53 25.71
CA ASP A 49 18.24 -41.59 26.27
C ASP A 49 18.52 -40.27 25.55
N LEU A 50 17.74 -39.90 24.52
CA LEU A 50 17.75 -38.52 24.04
C LEU A 50 17.45 -37.54 25.19
N GLN A 51 16.58 -37.92 26.13
CA GLN A 51 16.26 -37.12 27.31
C GLN A 51 17.44 -37.01 28.29
N ALA A 52 18.24 -38.07 28.45
CA ALA A 52 19.42 -38.06 29.32
C ALA A 52 20.55 -37.22 28.71
N LEU A 53 20.78 -37.32 27.39
CA LEU A 53 21.71 -36.46 26.66
C LEU A 53 21.24 -35.01 26.67
N GLN A 54 19.95 -34.75 26.43
CA GLN A 54 19.36 -33.41 26.54
C GLN A 54 19.52 -32.82 27.93
N GLU A 55 19.37 -33.63 28.99
CA GLU A 55 19.56 -33.20 30.37
C GLU A 55 21.03 -32.93 30.69
N ALA A 56 21.95 -33.77 30.20
CA ALA A 56 23.39 -33.53 30.33
C ALA A 56 23.79 -32.23 29.63
N MET A 57 23.25 -31.97 28.44
CA MET A 57 23.42 -30.72 27.74
C MET A 57 22.85 -29.56 28.56
N ARG A 58 21.62 -29.66 29.09
CA ARG A 58 21.04 -28.60 29.94
C ARG A 58 21.89 -28.21 31.16
N LYS A 59 22.72 -29.14 31.68
CA LYS A 59 23.61 -28.89 32.81
C LYS A 59 24.93 -28.18 32.45
N ALA A 60 25.18 -27.95 31.16
CA ALA A 60 26.34 -27.21 30.65
C ALA A 60 27.72 -27.83 30.92
N ASP A 61 27.79 -29.14 31.12
CA ASP A 61 29.04 -29.86 31.36
C ASP A 61 29.40 -30.74 30.15
N ALA A 62 30.44 -30.35 29.40
CA ALA A 62 30.91 -31.06 28.23
C ALA A 62 31.53 -32.43 28.56
N ASP A 63 32.15 -32.58 29.73
CA ASP A 63 32.73 -33.87 30.14
C ASP A 63 31.64 -34.84 30.58
N CYS A 64 30.63 -34.36 31.31
CA CYS A 64 29.44 -35.14 31.62
C CYS A 64 28.68 -35.54 30.35
N PHE A 65 28.61 -34.66 29.34
CA PHE A 65 28.05 -35.01 28.03
C PHE A 65 28.84 -36.12 27.34
N LEU A 66 30.17 -36.05 27.31
CA LEU A 66 31.01 -37.10 26.71
C LEU A 66 30.92 -38.42 27.48
N ASP A 67 30.86 -38.38 28.81
CA ASP A 67 30.70 -39.56 29.66
C ASP A 67 29.33 -40.22 29.45
N THR A 68 28.27 -39.44 29.35
CA THR A 68 26.93 -39.94 29.04
C THR A 68 26.83 -40.49 27.62
N LEU A 69 27.48 -39.86 26.64
CA LEU A 69 27.58 -40.36 25.27
C LEU A 69 28.34 -41.70 25.21
N ALA A 70 29.47 -41.80 25.91
CA ALA A 70 30.27 -43.03 25.99
C ALA A 70 29.48 -44.16 26.67
N ARG A 71 28.74 -43.85 27.74
CA ARG A 71 27.85 -44.80 28.42
C ARG A 71 26.76 -45.32 27.48
N ILE A 72 26.08 -44.44 26.76
CA ILE A 72 24.98 -44.80 25.85
C ILE A 72 25.49 -45.62 24.65
N SER A 73 26.64 -45.24 24.07
CA SER A 73 27.28 -46.03 23.00
C SER A 73 27.63 -47.44 23.50
N ALA A 74 28.23 -47.56 24.69
CA ALA A 74 28.62 -48.85 25.28
C ALA A 74 27.44 -49.74 25.68
N GLU A 75 26.38 -49.16 26.26
CA GLU A 75 25.19 -49.91 26.71
C GLU A 75 24.35 -50.45 25.55
N LYS A 76 24.31 -49.75 24.41
CA LYS A 76 23.40 -50.07 23.30
C LYS A 76 24.05 -50.55 22.01
N ARG A 77 25.39 -50.54 21.92
CA ARG A 77 26.13 -50.84 20.68
C ARG A 77 25.60 -50.11 19.45
N SER A 78 25.04 -48.92 19.64
CA SER A 78 24.45 -48.12 18.57
C SER A 78 25.50 -47.14 18.03
N SER A 79 25.62 -47.04 16.71
CA SER A 79 26.61 -46.13 16.11
C SER A 79 26.35 -44.67 16.49
N LEU A 80 27.41 -43.89 16.69
CA LEU A 80 27.30 -42.44 16.93
C LEU A 80 26.53 -41.74 15.80
N SER A 81 26.65 -42.20 14.55
CA SER A 81 25.83 -41.69 13.44
C SER A 81 24.33 -41.94 13.65
N THR A 82 23.94 -43.07 14.24
CA THR A 82 22.54 -43.35 14.59
C THR A 82 22.08 -42.43 15.72
N ILE A 83 22.90 -42.25 16.77
CA ILE A 83 22.60 -41.40 17.93
C ILE A 83 22.44 -39.92 17.50
N PHE A 84 23.42 -39.39 16.75
CA PHE A 84 23.38 -38.02 16.22
C PHE A 84 22.34 -37.83 15.11
N GLY A 85 21.95 -38.91 14.43
CA GLY A 85 20.88 -38.94 13.43
C GLY A 85 19.48 -38.79 14.02
N GLN A 86 19.28 -39.12 15.31
CA GLN A 86 18.00 -38.99 15.98
C GLN A 86 17.51 -37.54 16.03
N VAL A 87 16.18 -37.38 15.96
CA VAL A 87 15.51 -36.09 16.05
C VAL A 87 14.47 -36.13 17.16
N GLY A 88 14.36 -35.05 17.91
CA GLY A 88 13.27 -34.89 18.86
C GLY A 88 11.90 -34.78 18.16
N PRO A 89 10.80 -34.77 18.92
CA PRO A 89 9.43 -34.67 18.37
C PRO A 89 9.20 -33.43 17.48
N SER A 90 9.95 -32.36 17.71
CA SER A 90 9.92 -31.11 16.93
C SER A 90 10.90 -31.09 15.75
N GLY A 91 11.55 -32.20 15.43
CA GLY A 91 12.58 -32.29 14.39
C GLY A 91 13.96 -31.77 14.83
N ASN A 92 14.11 -31.31 16.07
CA ASN A 92 15.37 -30.79 16.59
C ASN A 92 16.44 -31.88 16.64
N SER A 93 17.57 -31.66 15.97
CA SER A 93 18.78 -32.45 16.17
C SER A 93 19.42 -32.13 17.53
N LEU A 94 20.34 -32.99 17.98
CA LEU A 94 21.17 -32.72 19.16
C LEU A 94 21.88 -31.35 19.07
N LEU A 95 22.34 -30.95 17.89
CA LEU A 95 22.95 -29.63 17.69
C LEU A 95 21.97 -28.48 17.98
N HIS A 96 20.70 -28.57 17.57
CA HIS A 96 19.68 -27.57 17.90
C HIS A 96 19.47 -27.44 19.41
N VAL A 97 19.45 -28.58 20.12
CA VAL A 97 19.31 -28.61 21.59
C VAL A 97 20.53 -27.98 22.26
N ALA A 98 21.75 -28.27 21.79
CA ALA A 98 22.99 -27.71 22.34
C ALA A 98 22.96 -26.18 22.31
N ILE A 99 22.55 -25.64 21.16
CA ILE A 99 22.47 -24.20 20.91
C ILE A 99 21.33 -23.57 21.72
N SER A 100 20.16 -24.21 21.77
CA SER A 100 19.02 -23.72 22.55
C SER A 100 19.27 -23.71 24.05
N SER A 101 20.19 -24.54 24.54
CA SER A 101 20.58 -24.60 25.96
C SER A 101 21.72 -23.64 26.31
N GLY A 102 22.31 -22.96 25.32
CA GLY A 102 23.40 -21.99 25.53
C GLY A 102 24.78 -22.62 25.70
N ASN A 103 24.94 -23.91 25.38
CA ASN A 103 26.20 -24.63 25.58
C ASN A 103 27.08 -24.52 24.35
N GLU A 104 27.87 -23.46 24.31
CA GLU A 104 28.73 -23.17 23.18
C GLU A 104 29.75 -24.30 22.97
N GLU A 105 30.42 -24.78 24.03
CA GLU A 105 31.43 -25.84 23.92
C GLU A 105 30.90 -27.14 23.30
N ILE A 106 29.74 -27.61 23.76
CA ILE A 106 29.12 -28.84 23.24
C ILE A 106 28.64 -28.61 21.80
N ALA A 107 28.05 -27.45 21.51
CA ALA A 107 27.62 -27.12 20.16
C ALA A 107 28.79 -27.07 19.17
N GLN A 108 29.93 -26.52 19.59
CA GLN A 108 31.16 -26.46 18.80
C GLN A 108 31.75 -27.86 18.53
N LEU A 109 31.82 -28.71 19.56
CA LEU A 109 32.28 -30.10 19.42
C LEU A 109 31.41 -30.89 18.43
N ILE A 110 30.08 -30.77 18.55
CA ILE A 110 29.15 -31.46 17.65
C ILE A 110 29.26 -30.91 16.22
N ALA A 111 29.34 -29.58 16.03
CA ALA A 111 29.45 -28.97 14.72
C ALA A 111 30.75 -29.32 13.97
N PHE A 112 31.85 -29.49 14.70
CA PHE A 112 33.15 -29.86 14.14
C PHE A 112 33.18 -31.32 13.65
N HIS A 113 32.72 -32.26 14.48
CA HIS A 113 32.77 -33.70 14.15
C HIS A 113 31.60 -34.19 13.28
N PHE A 114 30.43 -33.54 13.36
CA PHE A 114 29.22 -33.91 12.61
C PHE A 114 28.66 -32.72 11.80
N PRO A 115 29.40 -32.21 10.80
CA PRO A 115 29.02 -31.01 10.03
C PRO A 115 27.70 -31.15 9.26
N LEU A 116 27.28 -32.37 8.90
CA LEU A 116 25.97 -32.62 8.26
C LEU A 116 24.79 -32.13 9.11
N LEU A 117 24.93 -32.08 10.44
CA LEU A 117 23.88 -31.60 11.33
C LEU A 117 23.65 -30.09 11.23
N ILE A 118 24.61 -29.33 10.69
CA ILE A 118 24.50 -27.87 10.52
C ILE A 118 23.40 -27.53 9.51
N PHE A 119 23.25 -28.36 8.47
CA PHE A 119 22.27 -28.17 7.39
C PHE A 119 20.90 -28.79 7.71
N LYS A 120 20.81 -29.62 8.75
CA LYS A 120 19.56 -30.27 9.14
C LYS A 120 18.57 -29.21 9.62
N LYS A 121 17.32 -29.33 9.17
CA LYS A 121 16.23 -28.42 9.52
C LYS A 121 15.28 -29.07 10.52
N ASP A 122 14.78 -28.27 11.47
CA ASP A 122 13.68 -28.67 12.34
C ASP A 122 12.32 -28.64 11.61
N VAL A 123 11.22 -28.93 12.31
CA VAL A 123 9.85 -28.88 11.74
C VAL A 123 9.46 -27.47 11.25
N LYS A 124 10.05 -26.41 11.82
CA LYS A 124 9.85 -25.02 11.39
C LYS A 124 10.80 -24.62 10.26
N GLY A 125 11.68 -25.52 9.81
CA GLY A 125 12.66 -25.25 8.79
C GLY A 125 13.90 -24.50 9.29
N ASP A 126 14.01 -24.27 10.60
CA ASP A 126 15.15 -23.59 11.22
C ASP A 126 16.37 -24.52 11.21
N THR A 127 17.52 -23.98 10.83
CA THR A 127 18.82 -24.68 10.92
C THR A 127 19.50 -24.35 12.25
N ALA A 128 20.58 -25.07 12.56
CA ALA A 128 21.43 -24.76 13.72
C ALA A 128 21.88 -23.28 13.72
N LEU A 129 22.13 -22.71 12.55
CA LEU A 129 22.49 -21.31 12.40
C LEU A 129 21.35 -20.35 12.81
N HIS A 130 20.08 -20.69 12.51
CA HIS A 130 18.93 -19.87 12.93
C HIS A 130 18.80 -19.83 14.46
N PHE A 131 18.99 -20.98 15.13
CA PHE A 131 18.98 -21.05 16.58
C PHE A 131 20.14 -20.25 17.20
N ALA A 132 21.36 -20.37 16.64
CA ALA A 132 22.53 -19.66 17.15
C ALA A 132 22.39 -18.14 16.97
N ALA A 133 21.84 -17.73 15.82
CA ALA A 133 21.47 -16.36 15.52
C ALA A 133 20.43 -15.80 16.50
N LYS A 134 19.37 -16.56 16.76
CA LYS A 134 18.29 -16.20 17.68
C LYS A 134 18.76 -16.04 19.12
N SER A 135 19.60 -16.97 19.60
CA SER A 135 20.22 -16.90 20.93
C SER A 135 21.34 -15.87 21.00
N GLY A 136 21.90 -15.47 19.85
CA GLY A 136 22.97 -14.49 19.74
C GLY A 136 24.33 -14.97 20.23
N LEU A 137 24.61 -16.26 20.11
CA LEU A 137 25.87 -16.90 20.51
C LEU A 137 26.93 -16.68 19.42
N LEU A 138 27.74 -15.63 19.55
CA LEU A 138 28.66 -15.19 18.49
C LEU A 138 29.66 -16.27 18.10
N ASP A 139 30.33 -16.91 19.06
CA ASP A 139 31.38 -17.90 18.78
C ASP A 139 30.83 -19.18 18.15
N THR A 140 29.62 -19.57 18.57
CA THR A 140 28.91 -20.68 17.92
C THR A 140 28.52 -20.32 16.49
N VAL A 141 28.02 -19.11 16.22
CA VAL A 141 27.73 -18.65 14.85
C VAL A 141 29.01 -18.65 13.98
N ARG A 142 30.13 -18.18 14.52
CA ARG A 142 31.42 -18.18 13.81
C ARG A 142 31.84 -19.58 13.40
N ILE A 143 31.79 -20.53 14.32
CA ILE A 143 32.18 -21.92 14.07
C ILE A 143 31.23 -22.60 13.10
N LEU A 144 29.91 -22.42 13.24
CA LEU A 144 28.93 -22.98 12.30
C LEU A 144 29.16 -22.49 10.86
N VAL A 145 29.47 -21.20 10.68
CA VAL A 145 29.76 -20.62 9.36
C VAL A 145 31.10 -21.13 8.81
N CYS A 146 32.13 -21.30 9.64
CA CYS A 146 33.41 -21.86 9.21
C CYS A 146 33.26 -23.32 8.79
N CYS A 147 32.71 -24.18 9.66
CA CYS A 147 32.49 -25.60 9.36
C CYS A 147 31.57 -25.79 8.15
N GLY A 148 30.55 -24.94 7.97
CA GLY A 148 29.66 -24.97 6.81
C GLY A 148 30.35 -24.60 5.49
N LYS A 149 31.39 -23.76 5.51
CA LYS A 149 32.19 -23.43 4.32
C LYS A 149 33.17 -24.56 3.97
N ASP A 150 33.79 -25.19 4.96
CA ASP A 150 34.80 -26.23 4.74
C ASP A 150 34.22 -27.56 4.23
N PHE A 151 32.96 -27.86 4.54
CA PHE A 151 32.29 -29.11 4.12
C PHE A 151 31.79 -29.10 2.66
N SER A 152 32.05 -28.05 1.88
CA SER A 152 31.50 -27.85 0.52
C SER A 152 32.14 -28.70 -0.60
N GLY A 153 32.88 -29.75 -0.26
CA GLY A 153 33.83 -30.40 -1.17
C GLY A 153 33.34 -31.64 -1.92
N THR A 154 32.47 -32.49 -1.37
CA THR A 154 32.41 -33.88 -1.91
C THR A 154 31.08 -34.63 -1.95
N ASP A 155 30.06 -34.40 -1.10
CA ASP A 155 28.96 -35.40 -0.99
C ASP A 155 27.50 -34.88 -0.90
N VAL A 156 27.14 -33.77 -1.54
CA VAL A 156 25.75 -33.24 -1.51
C VAL A 156 25.12 -33.07 -2.90
N VAL A 157 25.34 -34.03 -3.80
CA VAL A 157 24.72 -34.02 -5.15
C VAL A 157 23.27 -34.58 -5.15
N SER A 158 22.69 -34.91 -3.98
CA SER A 158 21.38 -35.61 -3.90
C SER A 158 20.17 -34.76 -3.48
N LEU A 159 20.30 -33.44 -3.32
CA LEU A 159 19.15 -32.56 -3.03
C LEU A 159 18.98 -31.55 -4.17
N GLY A 160 18.23 -31.98 -5.19
CA GLY A 160 18.06 -31.30 -6.48
C GLY A 160 17.76 -29.80 -6.41
N ALA A 161 18.78 -29.00 -6.68
CA ALA A 161 18.65 -27.58 -6.98
C ALA A 161 19.65 -27.21 -8.10
N GLU A 162 19.12 -26.48 -9.09
CA GLU A 162 19.84 -26.06 -10.28
C GLU A 162 21.05 -25.17 -9.98
N SER A 163 22.06 -25.34 -10.81
CA SER A 163 23.38 -24.74 -10.76
C SER A 163 23.35 -23.22 -10.94
N THR A 164 23.67 -22.48 -9.88
CA THR A 164 24.31 -21.16 -9.96
C THR A 164 25.47 -21.08 -8.97
N SER A 165 26.50 -20.32 -9.33
CA SER A 165 27.89 -20.34 -8.85
C SER A 165 28.15 -19.84 -7.41
N SER A 166 27.32 -20.19 -6.44
CA SER A 166 27.52 -19.84 -5.02
C SER A 166 28.15 -21.00 -4.24
N THR A 167 29.11 -20.73 -3.35
CA THR A 167 29.70 -21.75 -2.47
C THR A 167 28.64 -22.29 -1.49
N GLU A 168 28.74 -23.54 -1.02
CA GLU A 168 27.74 -24.15 -0.11
C GLU A 168 27.62 -23.37 1.21
N GLY A 169 28.68 -22.70 1.67
CA GLY A 169 28.63 -21.78 2.80
C GLY A 169 27.73 -20.56 2.56
N ASP A 170 27.62 -20.09 1.31
CA ASP A 170 26.66 -19.05 0.92
C ASP A 170 25.22 -19.62 0.96
N ARG A 171 25.03 -20.93 0.69
CA ARG A 171 23.73 -21.59 0.83
C ARG A 171 23.28 -21.71 2.28
N LEU A 172 24.20 -21.92 3.23
CA LEU A 172 23.88 -21.95 4.66
C LEU A 172 23.45 -20.56 5.17
N LEU A 173 24.19 -19.51 4.81
CA LEU A 173 23.88 -18.12 5.22
C LEU A 173 22.57 -17.60 4.59
N ARG A 174 22.25 -18.08 3.37
CA ARG A 174 21.01 -17.77 2.65
C ARG A 174 19.87 -18.76 2.92
N ALA A 175 20.09 -19.75 3.81
CA ALA A 175 19.06 -20.74 4.13
C ALA A 175 17.85 -20.06 4.77
N LYS A 176 16.66 -20.37 4.26
CA LYS A 176 15.38 -19.87 4.77
C LYS A 176 14.61 -20.95 5.54
N ASN A 177 13.98 -20.54 6.63
CA ASN A 177 13.01 -21.37 7.38
C ASN A 177 11.63 -21.42 6.69
N VAL A 178 10.65 -22.10 7.29
CA VAL A 178 9.29 -22.22 6.73
C VAL A 178 8.61 -20.85 6.58
N HIS A 179 8.98 -19.85 7.39
CA HIS A 179 8.46 -18.48 7.29
C HIS A 179 9.26 -17.60 6.30
N GLY A 180 10.34 -18.13 5.73
CA GLY A 180 11.21 -17.40 4.81
C GLY A 180 12.30 -16.56 5.52
N TYR A 181 12.42 -16.64 6.85
CA TYR A 181 13.45 -15.93 7.60
C TYR A 181 14.80 -16.60 7.34
N THR A 182 15.82 -15.78 7.12
CA THR A 182 17.23 -16.22 7.18
C THR A 182 17.77 -16.02 8.58
N ALA A 183 18.94 -16.58 8.88
CA ALA A 183 19.62 -16.34 10.15
C ALA A 183 19.77 -14.83 10.45
N LEU A 184 20.10 -14.01 9.45
CA LEU A 184 20.21 -12.56 9.63
C LEU A 184 18.89 -11.89 10.05
N HIS A 185 17.74 -12.37 9.57
CA HIS A 185 16.44 -11.85 10.03
C HIS A 185 16.24 -12.11 11.53
N GLU A 186 16.56 -13.32 12.01
CA GLU A 186 16.46 -13.67 13.43
C GLU A 186 17.38 -12.80 14.29
N VAL A 187 18.62 -12.56 13.83
CA VAL A 187 19.56 -11.68 14.56
C VAL A 187 19.03 -10.25 14.66
N VAL A 188 18.49 -9.72 13.56
CA VAL A 188 17.91 -8.36 13.52
C VAL A 188 16.72 -8.26 14.46
N MET A 189 15.79 -9.24 14.44
CA MET A 189 14.65 -9.27 15.37
C MET A 189 15.07 -9.25 16.84
N ASN A 190 16.15 -9.96 17.19
CA ASN A 190 16.64 -10.08 18.56
C ASN A 190 17.69 -9.02 18.93
N LYS A 191 17.95 -8.04 18.05
CA LYS A 191 18.87 -6.90 18.27
C LYS A 191 20.29 -7.28 18.70
N ARG A 192 20.85 -8.32 18.09
CA ARG A 192 22.21 -8.83 18.41
C ARG A 192 23.27 -8.23 17.49
N TYR A 193 23.76 -7.02 17.80
CA TYR A 193 24.64 -6.23 16.94
C TYR A 193 25.95 -6.95 16.50
N ASP A 194 26.63 -7.64 17.42
CA ASP A 194 27.91 -8.30 17.12
C ASP A 194 27.76 -9.41 16.08
N VAL A 195 26.66 -10.16 16.19
CA VAL A 195 26.32 -11.24 15.26
C VAL A 195 25.86 -10.67 13.91
N VAL A 196 25.16 -9.53 13.89
CA VAL A 196 24.82 -8.81 12.64
C VAL A 196 26.10 -8.47 11.88
N GLN A 197 27.07 -7.85 12.55
CA GLN A 197 28.34 -7.45 11.93
C GLN A 197 29.10 -8.65 11.38
N PHE A 198 29.16 -9.76 12.14
CA PHE A 198 29.80 -10.98 11.66
C PHE A 198 29.10 -11.59 10.45
N LEU A 199 27.77 -11.76 10.47
CA LEU A 199 27.03 -12.37 9.35
C LEU A 199 27.13 -11.54 8.07
N ILE A 200 27.08 -10.21 8.16
CA ILE A 200 27.28 -9.32 7.02
C ILE A 200 28.70 -9.45 6.45
N SER A 201 29.71 -9.57 7.33
CA SER A 201 31.09 -9.78 6.86
C SER A 201 31.28 -11.15 6.18
N ALA A 202 30.49 -12.14 6.57
CA ALA A 202 30.57 -13.50 6.06
C ALA A 202 29.88 -13.69 4.70
N ASP A 203 28.73 -13.01 4.46
CA ASP A 203 28.06 -12.88 3.17
C ASP A 203 27.36 -11.51 3.07
N PRO A 204 27.93 -10.56 2.32
CA PRO A 204 27.38 -9.21 2.16
C PRO A 204 26.05 -9.13 1.40
N GLU A 205 25.55 -10.21 0.79
CA GLU A 205 24.28 -10.20 0.04
C GLU A 205 23.07 -10.63 0.88
N VAL A 206 23.27 -11.20 2.08
CA VAL A 206 22.17 -11.80 2.88
C VAL A 206 21.09 -10.79 3.25
N TRP A 207 21.44 -9.50 3.35
CA TRP A 207 20.49 -8.45 3.71
C TRP A 207 19.56 -8.03 2.56
N TYR A 208 19.75 -8.53 1.33
CA TYR A 208 18.84 -8.28 0.21
C TYR A 208 17.58 -9.16 0.24
N TYR A 209 17.68 -10.37 0.78
CA TYR A 209 16.67 -11.40 0.60
C TYR A 209 15.43 -11.17 1.47
N GLU A 210 14.26 -11.32 0.88
CA GLU A 210 12.99 -11.18 1.59
C GLU A 210 12.51 -12.48 2.25
N ASN A 211 11.77 -12.33 3.35
CA ASN A 211 10.95 -13.41 3.90
C ASN A 211 9.60 -13.56 3.16
N LYS A 212 8.73 -14.49 3.57
CA LYS A 212 7.42 -14.69 2.92
C LYS A 212 6.46 -13.49 3.07
N GLU A 213 6.73 -12.59 4.00
CA GLU A 213 5.97 -11.35 4.21
C GLU A 213 6.52 -10.18 3.38
N GLY A 214 7.57 -10.43 2.59
CA GLY A 214 8.28 -9.44 1.81
C GLY A 214 9.14 -8.50 2.65
N TRP A 215 9.65 -8.94 3.80
CA TRP A 215 10.55 -8.16 4.64
C TRP A 215 11.98 -8.63 4.39
N SER A 216 12.85 -7.69 4.02
CA SER A 216 14.30 -7.88 4.07
C SER A 216 14.83 -7.55 5.46
N PRO A 217 16.06 -7.98 5.82
CA PRO A 217 16.69 -7.60 7.08
C PRO A 217 16.82 -6.07 7.24
N LEU A 218 17.06 -5.34 6.15
CA LEU A 218 17.10 -3.88 6.16
C LEU A 218 15.71 -3.27 6.43
N TYR A 219 14.65 -3.80 5.81
CA TYR A 219 13.27 -3.39 6.11
C TYR A 219 12.92 -3.64 7.57
N MET A 220 13.32 -4.81 8.08
CA MET A 220 13.07 -5.24 9.46
C MET A 220 13.74 -4.32 10.47
N ALA A 221 14.98 -3.88 10.22
CA ALA A 221 15.71 -2.93 11.08
C ALA A 221 14.93 -1.61 11.28
N VAL A 222 14.30 -1.09 10.23
CA VAL A 222 13.44 0.10 10.33
C VAL A 222 12.18 -0.20 11.13
N LYS A 223 11.55 -1.37 10.89
CA LYS A 223 10.32 -1.79 11.58
C LYS A 223 10.49 -1.99 13.09
N ILE A 224 11.65 -2.48 13.53
CA ILE A 224 11.99 -2.61 14.95
C ILE A 224 12.49 -1.31 15.59
N TYR A 225 12.51 -0.22 14.81
CA TYR A 225 13.03 1.11 15.16
C TYR A 225 14.50 1.11 15.61
N ASP A 226 15.32 0.27 15.00
CA ASP A 226 16.73 0.15 15.34
C ASP A 226 17.62 0.73 14.23
N MET A 227 17.87 2.04 14.33
CA MET A 227 18.70 2.76 13.36
C MET A 227 20.19 2.38 13.45
N GLN A 228 20.63 1.79 14.57
CA GLN A 228 22.01 1.31 14.71
C GLN A 228 22.21 0.04 13.88
N ILE A 229 21.28 -0.92 13.96
CA ILE A 229 21.31 -2.10 13.06
C ILE A 229 21.17 -1.68 11.60
N PHE A 230 20.30 -0.72 11.32
CA PHE A 230 20.16 -0.16 9.98
C PHE A 230 21.49 0.41 9.46
N GLN A 231 22.20 1.19 10.28
CA GLN A 231 23.52 1.73 9.93
C GLN A 231 24.57 0.62 9.73
N LEU A 232 24.59 -0.40 10.60
CA LEU A 232 25.49 -1.55 10.46
C LEU A 232 25.26 -2.32 9.15
N LEU A 233 24.00 -2.53 8.77
CA LEU A 233 23.64 -3.16 7.49
C LEU A 233 24.10 -2.35 6.28
N LEU A 234 24.07 -1.02 6.37
CA LEU A 234 24.57 -0.13 5.30
C LEU A 234 26.10 -0.02 5.26
N GLN A 235 26.79 -0.27 6.37
CA GLN A 235 28.26 -0.24 6.47
C GLN A 235 28.94 -1.54 6.02
N ALA A 236 28.18 -2.51 5.48
CA ALA A 236 28.70 -3.77 4.95
C ALA A 236 29.92 -3.53 4.04
N PRO A 237 31.00 -4.34 4.16
CA PRO A 237 32.24 -4.12 3.42
C PRO A 237 31.96 -4.08 1.92
N ILE A 238 32.17 -2.90 1.34
CA ILE A 238 31.72 -2.52 0.01
C ILE A 238 32.58 -3.24 -1.03
N GLY A 239 32.18 -4.45 -1.43
CA GLY A 239 32.52 -4.98 -2.75
C GLY A 239 31.94 -4.07 -3.83
N HIS A 240 32.68 -3.83 -4.91
CA HIS A 240 32.19 -3.03 -6.04
C HIS A 240 30.93 -3.69 -6.64
N GLY A 241 29.73 -3.22 -6.29
CA GLY A 241 28.46 -3.76 -6.79
C GLY A 241 27.28 -3.80 -5.81
N HIS A 242 27.45 -3.42 -4.55
CA HIS A 242 26.31 -3.33 -3.61
C HIS A 242 25.41 -2.15 -3.96
N SER A 243 24.14 -2.45 -4.29
CA SER A 243 23.13 -1.43 -4.55
C SER A 243 21.83 -1.80 -3.87
N VAL A 244 21.22 -0.84 -3.18
CA VAL A 244 19.88 -0.97 -2.59
C VAL A 244 18.81 -1.30 -3.61
N LYS A 245 19.10 -1.13 -4.91
CA LYS A 245 18.21 -1.54 -6.02
C LYS A 245 18.03 -3.05 -6.14
N ARG A 246 18.96 -3.86 -5.59
CA ARG A 246 18.86 -5.32 -5.54
C ARG A 246 17.97 -5.83 -4.40
N LEU A 247 17.49 -4.94 -3.54
CA LEU A 247 16.66 -5.29 -2.41
C LEU A 247 15.36 -5.95 -2.87
N GLU A 248 15.09 -7.14 -2.36
CA GLU A 248 13.84 -7.84 -2.60
C GLU A 248 12.77 -7.35 -1.63
N GLY A 249 11.52 -7.43 -2.08
CA GLY A 249 10.35 -7.18 -1.24
C GLY A 249 9.99 -5.72 -1.00
N ASN A 250 9.48 -5.47 0.21
CA ASN A 250 8.94 -4.18 0.56
C ASN A 250 10.08 -3.17 0.79
N PRO A 251 9.99 -1.97 0.18
CA PRO A 251 10.98 -0.92 0.37
C PRO A 251 11.01 -0.40 1.83
N PRO A 252 12.19 -0.34 2.48
CA PRO A 252 12.36 0.16 3.86
C PRO A 252 11.88 1.59 4.06
N ALA A 253 11.96 2.38 3.00
CA ALA A 253 11.59 3.78 3.00
C ALA A 253 10.09 4.02 3.29
N HIS A 254 9.25 3.05 2.94
CA HIS A 254 7.79 3.13 3.11
C HIS A 254 7.38 2.82 4.54
N ILE A 255 8.03 1.86 5.19
CA ILE A 255 7.84 1.63 6.62
C ILE A 255 8.42 2.81 7.42
N ALA A 256 9.59 3.34 7.03
CA ALA A 256 10.16 4.53 7.66
C ALA A 256 9.20 5.73 7.64
N PHE A 257 8.39 5.87 6.59
CA PHE A 257 7.36 6.90 6.50
C PHE A 257 6.22 6.71 7.51
N MET A 258 5.75 5.47 7.67
CA MET A 258 4.73 5.15 8.67
C MET A 258 5.25 5.40 10.10
N GLU A 259 6.55 5.16 10.29
CA GLU A 259 7.23 5.30 11.59
C GLU A 259 7.80 6.70 11.86
N GLY A 260 7.68 7.66 10.95
CA GLY A 260 8.22 9.02 11.11
C GLY A 260 9.76 9.09 11.09
N LYS A 261 10.42 8.09 10.52
CA LYS A 261 11.89 7.94 10.44
C LYS A 261 12.48 8.14 9.04
N THR A 262 11.67 8.62 8.09
CA THR A 262 12.10 8.85 6.70
C THR A 262 13.30 9.79 6.61
N GLU A 263 13.36 10.84 7.44
CA GLU A 263 14.47 11.80 7.40
C GLU A 263 15.79 11.21 7.91
N GLU A 264 15.75 10.53 9.07
CA GLU A 264 16.93 9.87 9.65
C GLU A 264 17.48 8.82 8.68
N MET A 265 16.61 7.97 8.14
CA MET A 265 16.96 6.94 7.18
C MET A 265 17.48 7.54 5.85
N GLY A 266 16.83 8.60 5.35
CA GLY A 266 17.20 9.27 4.10
C GLY A 266 18.54 10.01 4.19
N LYS A 267 18.89 10.56 5.35
CA LYS A 267 20.20 11.18 5.60
C LYS A 267 21.32 10.14 5.61
N MET A 268 21.05 8.91 6.06
CA MET A 268 22.02 7.82 6.05
C MET A 268 22.27 7.28 4.63
N ASN A 269 21.21 7.03 3.87
CA ASN A 269 21.34 6.61 2.47
C ASN A 269 20.17 7.13 1.60
N PRO A 270 20.42 8.18 0.79
CA PRO A 270 19.40 8.76 -0.09
C PRO A 270 18.86 7.80 -1.16
N GLU A 271 19.64 6.79 -1.59
CA GLU A 271 19.22 5.87 -2.65
C GLU A 271 17.97 5.06 -2.26
N ILE A 272 17.80 4.80 -0.97
CA ILE A 272 16.69 4.02 -0.41
C ILE A 272 15.35 4.73 -0.63
N LEU A 273 15.35 6.07 -0.68
CA LEU A 273 14.15 6.89 -0.90
C LEU A 273 13.57 6.74 -2.32
N HIS A 274 14.38 6.26 -3.27
CA HIS A 274 13.98 6.03 -4.65
C HIS A 274 13.36 4.66 -4.89
N LEU A 275 13.41 3.76 -3.92
CA LEU A 275 12.85 2.42 -4.05
C LEU A 275 11.33 2.47 -4.21
N GLU A 276 10.81 1.51 -4.96
CA GLU A 276 9.40 1.42 -5.34
C GLU A 276 8.77 0.21 -4.65
N ASP A 277 7.52 0.34 -4.20
CA ASP A 277 6.76 -0.81 -3.72
C ASP A 277 6.23 -1.65 -4.90
N GLY A 278 5.59 -2.79 -4.61
CA GLY A 278 5.00 -3.65 -5.65
C GLY A 278 3.92 -3.00 -6.53
N LYS A 279 3.51 -1.75 -6.25
CA LYS A 279 2.62 -0.94 -7.09
C LYS A 279 3.36 0.16 -7.85
N GLY A 280 4.68 0.15 -7.87
CA GLY A 280 5.52 1.18 -8.51
C GLY A 280 5.53 2.50 -7.74
N ARG A 281 5.09 2.53 -6.47
CA ARG A 281 4.98 3.76 -5.70
C ARG A 281 6.26 3.99 -4.92
N THR A 282 6.83 5.17 -5.04
CA THR A 282 7.90 5.67 -4.16
C THR A 282 7.32 6.16 -2.82
N VAL A 283 8.18 6.47 -1.84
CA VAL A 283 7.74 7.07 -0.56
C VAL A 283 6.98 8.38 -0.77
N LEU A 284 7.36 9.16 -1.77
CA LEU A 284 6.70 10.43 -2.09
C LEU A 284 5.23 10.21 -2.52
N HIS A 285 4.91 9.09 -3.15
CA HIS A 285 3.52 8.72 -3.43
C HIS A 285 2.74 8.41 -2.15
N TRP A 286 3.37 7.77 -1.16
CA TRP A 286 2.76 7.50 0.15
C TRP A 286 2.55 8.78 0.95
N ALA A 287 3.55 9.67 0.97
CA ALA A 287 3.45 10.98 1.60
C ALA A 287 2.33 11.83 0.95
N ALA A 288 2.25 11.82 -0.37
CA ALA A 288 1.17 12.47 -1.13
C ALA A 288 -0.20 11.85 -0.88
N TYR A 289 -0.28 10.55 -0.56
CA TYR A 289 -1.52 9.89 -0.18
C TYR A 289 -1.98 10.26 1.23
N ALA A 290 -1.03 10.33 2.17
CA ALA A 290 -1.27 10.57 3.59
C ALA A 290 -1.69 12.02 3.88
N GLY A 291 -1.01 13.00 3.27
CA GLY A 291 -1.40 14.41 3.26
C GLY A 291 -1.12 15.25 4.52
N HIS A 292 -0.75 14.62 5.64
CA HIS A 292 -0.61 15.31 6.95
C HIS A 292 0.85 15.51 7.40
N ASN A 293 1.83 14.86 6.76
CA ASN A 293 3.24 14.98 7.11
C ASN A 293 3.99 15.84 6.07
N ILE A 294 3.78 17.16 6.15
CA ILE A 294 4.33 18.11 5.17
C ILE A 294 5.85 18.22 5.27
N ASP A 295 6.43 18.13 6.47
CA ASP A 295 7.87 18.20 6.68
C ASP A 295 8.59 17.07 5.94
N THR A 296 8.03 15.85 6.02
CA THR A 296 8.55 14.71 5.24
C THR A 296 8.38 14.91 3.73
N VAL A 297 7.28 15.54 3.27
CA VAL A 297 7.11 15.88 1.85
C VAL A 297 8.19 16.90 1.40
N CYS A 298 8.42 17.96 2.17
CA CYS A 298 9.47 18.95 1.91
C CYS A 298 10.86 18.29 1.88
N PHE A 299 11.16 17.44 2.86
CA PHE A 299 12.40 16.67 2.91
C PHE A 299 12.56 15.81 1.64
N LEU A 300 11.56 15.00 1.30
CA LEU A 300 11.59 14.14 0.11
C LEU A 300 11.72 14.92 -1.20
N LEU A 301 11.09 16.09 -1.32
CA LEU A 301 11.21 16.95 -2.50
C LEU A 301 12.58 17.62 -2.59
N SER A 302 13.21 17.92 -1.45
CA SER A 302 14.57 18.47 -1.39
C SER A 302 15.64 17.43 -1.78
N GLN A 303 15.49 16.18 -1.33
CA GLN A 303 16.47 15.11 -1.56
C GLN A 303 16.24 14.36 -2.87
N CYS A 304 14.98 14.16 -3.26
CA CYS A 304 14.58 13.25 -4.33
C CYS A 304 13.68 13.92 -5.35
N ARG A 305 14.12 15.05 -5.93
CA ARG A 305 13.31 15.83 -6.90
C ARG A 305 12.83 15.00 -8.09
N HIS A 306 13.63 14.04 -8.57
CA HIS A 306 13.23 13.15 -9.67
C HIS A 306 12.03 12.25 -9.32
N SER A 307 11.84 11.89 -8.04
CA SER A 307 10.71 11.06 -7.59
C SER A 307 9.36 11.74 -7.77
N MET A 308 9.32 13.07 -7.93
CA MET A 308 8.13 13.84 -8.27
C MET A 308 7.56 13.47 -9.65
N PHE A 309 8.42 13.07 -10.58
CA PHE A 309 8.07 12.73 -11.96
C PHE A 309 7.90 11.22 -12.18
N LYS A 310 8.15 10.41 -11.14
CA LYS A 310 7.95 8.96 -11.21
C LYS A 310 6.47 8.66 -11.18
N MET A 311 5.99 7.87 -12.14
CA MET A 311 4.62 7.37 -12.16
C MET A 311 4.53 6.01 -11.46
N ASP A 312 3.43 5.80 -10.73
CA ASP A 312 3.07 4.47 -10.23
C ASP A 312 2.63 3.52 -11.36
N ASN A 313 2.35 2.25 -11.03
CA ASN A 313 1.90 1.26 -12.02
C ASN A 313 0.60 1.67 -12.73
N LYS A 314 -0.27 2.46 -12.06
CA LYS A 314 -1.49 3.03 -12.62
C LYS A 314 -1.22 4.27 -13.48
N GLY A 315 0.02 4.72 -13.57
CA GLY A 315 0.45 5.86 -14.36
C GLY A 315 0.26 7.20 -13.67
N SER A 316 0.04 7.24 -12.36
CA SER A 316 -0.19 8.47 -11.61
C SER A 316 1.09 8.98 -10.98
N LEU A 317 1.39 10.27 -11.17
CA LEU A 317 2.41 10.98 -10.38
C LEU A 317 1.95 11.20 -8.93
N PRO A 318 2.86 11.46 -7.97
CA PRO A 318 2.50 11.81 -6.59
C PRO A 318 1.50 12.97 -6.47
N ILE A 319 1.64 14.03 -7.28
CA ILE A 319 0.71 15.17 -7.28
C ILE A 319 -0.74 14.76 -7.64
N HIS A 320 -0.91 13.77 -8.52
CA HIS A 320 -2.22 13.22 -8.85
C HIS A 320 -2.82 12.47 -7.67
N ILE A 321 -2.01 11.76 -6.89
CA ILE A 321 -2.46 11.10 -5.66
C ILE A 321 -2.91 12.12 -4.61
N ALA A 322 -2.12 13.19 -4.41
CA ALA A 322 -2.49 14.29 -3.51
C ALA A 322 -3.81 14.95 -3.95
N SER A 323 -3.95 15.21 -5.25
CA SER A 323 -5.18 15.75 -5.84
C SER A 323 -6.38 14.83 -5.66
N LYS A 324 -6.22 13.53 -5.96
CA LYS A 324 -7.25 12.51 -5.74
C LYS A 324 -7.69 12.42 -4.28
N ARG A 325 -6.81 12.72 -3.33
CA ARG A 325 -7.10 12.71 -1.89
C ARG A 325 -7.62 14.04 -1.36
N GLY A 326 -7.43 15.13 -2.10
CA GLY A 326 -7.88 16.47 -1.71
C GLY A 326 -6.84 17.26 -0.90
N HIS A 327 -5.57 16.88 -0.95
CA HIS A 327 -4.50 17.40 -0.08
C HIS A 327 -3.85 18.65 -0.67
N ILE A 328 -4.50 19.80 -0.52
CA ILE A 328 -4.09 21.09 -1.12
C ILE A 328 -2.70 21.53 -0.65
N VAL A 329 -2.37 21.35 0.63
CA VAL A 329 -1.08 21.77 1.20
C VAL A 329 0.08 21.06 0.49
N VAL A 330 -0.07 19.76 0.23
CA VAL A 330 0.90 18.96 -0.52
C VAL A 330 1.00 19.43 -1.97
N ILE A 331 -0.14 19.69 -2.64
CA ILE A 331 -0.16 20.21 -4.02
C ILE A 331 0.59 21.54 -4.11
N LYS A 332 0.37 22.46 -3.16
CA LYS A 332 1.10 23.74 -3.10
C LYS A 332 2.61 23.52 -3.02
N GLU A 333 3.05 22.56 -2.22
CA GLU A 333 4.47 22.25 -2.09
C GLU A 333 5.07 21.69 -3.39
N PHE A 334 4.37 20.77 -4.07
CA PHE A 334 4.77 20.31 -5.39
C PHE A 334 4.94 21.47 -6.39
N LEU A 335 4.01 22.43 -6.39
CA LEU A 335 4.02 23.57 -7.31
C LEU A 335 5.12 24.60 -6.99
N LYS A 336 5.59 24.69 -5.74
CA LYS A 336 6.79 25.48 -5.41
C LYS A 336 8.04 24.90 -6.05
N HIS A 337 8.18 23.57 -6.02
CA HIS A 337 9.32 22.88 -6.62
C HIS A 337 9.19 22.73 -8.15
N TRP A 338 7.99 22.76 -8.70
CA TRP A 338 7.72 22.73 -10.14
C TRP A 338 6.53 23.63 -10.53
N PRO A 339 6.80 24.85 -11.01
CA PRO A 339 5.76 25.86 -11.26
C PRO A 339 4.99 25.66 -12.58
N TYR A 340 5.29 24.61 -13.36
CA TYR A 340 4.67 24.33 -14.67
C TYR A 340 3.72 23.13 -14.58
N PRO A 341 2.50 23.29 -14.05
CA PRO A 341 1.57 22.19 -13.79
C PRO A 341 1.03 21.48 -15.03
N THR A 342 1.04 22.16 -16.18
CA THR A 342 0.57 21.63 -17.47
C THR A 342 1.42 20.47 -17.97
N GLU A 343 2.68 20.38 -17.54
CA GLU A 343 3.59 19.29 -17.91
C GLU A 343 3.45 18.06 -17.00
N LEU A 344 2.77 18.19 -15.85
CA LEU A 344 2.60 17.12 -14.88
C LEU A 344 1.40 16.25 -15.24
N LEU A 345 1.54 15.47 -16.30
CA LEU A 345 0.48 14.60 -16.83
C LEU A 345 0.65 13.15 -16.38
N ASN A 346 -0.46 12.47 -16.12
CA ASN A 346 -0.49 11.03 -15.89
C ASN A 346 -0.53 10.24 -17.22
N LYS A 347 -0.48 8.89 -17.18
CA LYS A 347 -0.55 8.05 -18.41
C LYS A 347 -1.78 8.26 -19.30
N LYS A 348 -2.84 8.90 -18.79
CA LYS A 348 -4.06 9.23 -19.54
C LYS A 348 -4.04 10.66 -20.10
N GLY A 349 -2.91 11.36 -19.99
CA GLY A 349 -2.78 12.78 -20.33
C GLY A 349 -3.59 13.68 -19.40
N GLN A 350 -3.98 13.21 -18.22
CA GLN A 350 -4.76 13.99 -17.27
C GLN A 350 -3.81 14.73 -16.34
N ASN A 351 -4.10 16.00 -16.06
CA ASN A 351 -3.41 16.80 -15.07
C ASN A 351 -4.01 16.57 -13.66
N PHE A 352 -3.53 17.31 -12.66
CA PHE A 352 -4.05 17.17 -11.30
C PHE A 352 -5.46 17.78 -11.12
N LEU A 353 -5.89 18.76 -11.90
CA LEU A 353 -7.29 19.26 -11.91
C LEU A 353 -8.23 18.18 -12.43
N ASP A 354 -7.90 17.52 -13.54
CA ASP A 354 -8.65 16.40 -14.10
C ASP A 354 -8.86 15.30 -13.07
N THR A 355 -7.79 14.98 -12.32
CA THR A 355 -7.83 13.97 -11.27
C THR A 355 -8.72 14.39 -10.09
N ALA A 356 -8.69 15.67 -9.70
CA ALA A 356 -9.60 16.22 -8.68
C ALA A 356 -11.05 16.16 -9.15
N ALA A 357 -11.31 16.56 -10.40
CA ALA A 357 -12.63 16.61 -10.99
C ALA A 357 -13.25 15.20 -11.08
N LYS A 358 -12.46 14.24 -11.59
CA LYS A 358 -12.81 12.81 -11.64
C LYS A 358 -13.07 12.19 -10.28
N SER A 359 -12.42 12.68 -9.22
CA SER A 359 -12.50 12.12 -7.86
C SER A 359 -13.44 12.92 -6.93
N GLY A 360 -14.12 13.93 -7.46
CA GLY A 360 -15.08 14.74 -6.72
C GLY A 360 -14.46 15.68 -5.68
N LYS A 361 -13.19 16.07 -5.83
CA LYS A 361 -12.45 16.88 -4.84
C LYS A 361 -12.68 18.38 -5.06
N VAL A 362 -13.86 18.84 -4.65
CA VAL A 362 -14.32 20.23 -4.78
C VAL A 362 -13.34 21.24 -4.17
N ASN A 363 -12.71 20.90 -3.05
CA ASN A 363 -11.74 21.78 -2.39
C ASN A 363 -10.50 22.06 -3.26
N VAL A 364 -9.98 21.06 -3.97
CA VAL A 364 -8.86 21.23 -4.91
C VAL A 364 -9.30 22.03 -6.13
N VAL A 365 -10.49 21.74 -6.67
CA VAL A 365 -11.07 22.49 -7.80
C VAL A 365 -11.22 23.96 -7.45
N ARG A 366 -11.79 24.28 -6.28
CA ARG A 366 -11.94 25.66 -5.80
C ARG A 366 -10.59 26.35 -5.65
N TYR A 367 -9.61 25.70 -5.04
CA TYR A 367 -8.26 26.23 -4.92
C TYR A 367 -7.65 26.63 -6.27
N ILE A 368 -7.85 25.79 -7.30
CA ILE A 368 -7.34 26.06 -8.65
C ILE A 368 -8.08 27.25 -9.28
N LEU A 369 -9.40 27.33 -9.16
CA LEU A 369 -10.19 28.45 -9.68
C LEU A 369 -9.81 29.78 -8.99
N GLU A 370 -9.51 29.75 -7.69
CA GLU A 370 -9.07 30.91 -6.92
C GLU A 370 -7.60 31.32 -7.21
N THR A 371 -6.84 30.51 -7.96
CA THR A 371 -5.43 30.76 -8.25
C THR A 371 -5.21 31.09 -9.72
N PRO A 372 -5.04 32.38 -10.10
CA PRO A 372 -4.97 32.81 -11.51
C PRO A 372 -3.87 32.12 -12.33
N VAL A 373 -2.72 31.81 -11.72
CA VAL A 373 -1.59 31.15 -12.39
C VAL A 373 -1.94 29.73 -12.89
N LEU A 374 -2.99 29.11 -12.33
CA LEU A 374 -3.44 27.76 -12.68
C LEU A 374 -4.58 27.73 -13.71
N GLU A 375 -4.97 28.89 -14.23
CA GLU A 375 -6.08 29.04 -15.19
C GLU A 375 -5.90 28.19 -16.46
N ASN A 376 -4.66 28.00 -16.90
CA ASN A 376 -4.35 27.21 -18.09
C ASN A 376 -4.86 25.77 -17.99
N LEU A 377 -5.07 25.22 -16.78
CA LEU A 377 -5.53 23.85 -16.58
C LEU A 377 -7.03 23.66 -16.85
N LEU A 378 -7.83 24.73 -16.84
CA LEU A 378 -9.28 24.67 -16.74
C LEU A 378 -9.97 24.01 -17.95
N ASN A 379 -9.37 24.13 -19.14
CA ASN A 379 -9.93 23.64 -20.40
C ASN A 379 -9.01 22.65 -21.13
N GLU A 380 -7.94 22.19 -20.47
CA GLU A 380 -7.04 21.18 -21.02
C GLU A 380 -7.80 19.88 -21.29
N LYS A 381 -7.36 19.17 -22.33
CA LYS A 381 -7.96 17.92 -22.77
C LYS A 381 -7.03 16.76 -22.49
N ASP A 382 -7.58 15.69 -21.91
CA ASP A 382 -6.87 14.44 -21.75
C ASP A 382 -6.70 13.68 -23.08
N VAL A 383 -6.07 12.51 -23.07
CA VAL A 383 -5.83 11.70 -24.29
C VAL A 383 -7.13 11.35 -25.04
N ASN A 384 -8.27 11.30 -24.36
CA ASN A 384 -9.58 11.03 -24.95
C ASN A 384 -10.34 12.32 -25.32
N GLY A 385 -9.69 13.48 -25.22
CA GLY A 385 -10.31 14.78 -25.47
C GLY A 385 -11.16 15.29 -24.31
N ASN A 386 -11.21 14.61 -23.16
CA ASN A 386 -12.07 15.03 -22.06
C ASN A 386 -11.44 16.18 -21.28
N THR A 387 -12.24 17.21 -20.99
CA THR A 387 -11.87 18.30 -20.08
C THR A 387 -12.19 17.94 -18.63
N PRO A 388 -11.72 18.72 -17.62
CA PRO A 388 -12.12 18.51 -16.23
C PRO A 388 -13.64 18.43 -16.04
N LEU A 389 -14.40 19.23 -16.79
CA LEU A 389 -15.87 19.22 -16.74
C LEU A 389 -16.46 17.89 -17.25
N HIS A 390 -15.93 17.34 -18.35
CA HIS A 390 -16.33 16.02 -18.84
C HIS A 390 -16.09 14.96 -17.76
N LEU A 391 -14.90 14.96 -17.16
CA LEU A 391 -14.54 13.99 -16.13
C LEU A 391 -15.42 14.09 -14.87
N ALA A 392 -15.76 15.30 -14.44
CA ALA A 392 -16.69 15.51 -13.32
C ALA A 392 -18.10 15.01 -13.64
N ALA A 393 -18.58 15.24 -14.87
CA ALA A 393 -19.90 14.79 -15.33
C ALA A 393 -19.96 13.26 -15.45
N MET A 394 -18.96 12.64 -16.09
CA MET A 394 -18.84 11.18 -16.25
C MET A 394 -18.87 10.43 -14.92
N ASN A 395 -18.30 11.01 -13.86
CA ASN A 395 -18.23 10.40 -12.53
C ASN A 395 -19.34 10.91 -11.59
N SER A 396 -20.30 11.69 -12.11
CA SER A 396 -21.48 12.17 -11.39
C SER A 396 -21.14 12.94 -10.11
N HIS A 397 -20.25 13.94 -10.21
CA HIS A 397 -19.84 14.79 -9.10
C HIS A 397 -20.50 16.18 -9.17
N PRO A 398 -21.75 16.33 -8.66
CA PRO A 398 -22.56 17.54 -8.90
C PRO A 398 -21.92 18.80 -8.31
N ALA A 399 -21.30 18.70 -7.13
CA ALA A 399 -20.67 19.85 -6.49
C ALA A 399 -19.46 20.36 -7.28
N VAL A 400 -18.67 19.47 -7.90
CA VAL A 400 -17.58 19.87 -8.78
C VAL A 400 -18.13 20.51 -10.05
N VAL A 401 -19.12 19.88 -10.67
CA VAL A 401 -19.76 20.39 -11.88
C VAL A 401 -20.31 21.80 -11.65
N LEU A 402 -21.09 22.02 -10.59
CA LEU A 402 -21.60 23.35 -10.23
C LEU A 402 -20.47 24.37 -10.03
N THR A 403 -19.39 23.96 -9.37
CA THR A 403 -18.25 24.84 -9.10
C THR A 403 -17.53 25.24 -10.39
N LEU A 404 -17.36 24.30 -11.34
CA LEU A 404 -16.75 24.57 -12.64
C LEU A 404 -17.66 25.40 -13.54
N THR A 405 -18.95 25.06 -13.64
CA THR A 405 -19.86 25.70 -14.60
C THR A 405 -20.21 27.15 -14.24
N TRP A 406 -20.02 27.56 -12.99
CA TRP A 406 -20.20 28.95 -12.57
C TRP A 406 -19.00 29.84 -12.87
N ASP A 407 -17.83 29.27 -13.17
CA ASP A 407 -16.66 30.04 -13.56
C ASP A 407 -16.71 30.33 -15.07
N LYS A 408 -16.74 31.63 -15.42
CA LYS A 408 -16.85 32.10 -16.82
C LYS A 408 -15.70 31.66 -17.72
N ARG A 409 -14.56 31.27 -17.13
CA ARG A 409 -13.37 30.82 -17.88
C ARG A 409 -13.49 29.39 -18.37
N ILE A 410 -14.45 28.61 -17.84
CA ILE A 410 -14.70 27.24 -18.29
C ILE A 410 -15.49 27.27 -19.58
N ASN A 411 -14.95 26.64 -20.63
CA ASN A 411 -15.63 26.51 -21.90
C ASN A 411 -16.57 25.30 -21.88
N LEU A 412 -17.86 25.59 -21.78
CA LEU A 412 -18.95 24.61 -21.69
C LEU A 412 -19.19 23.85 -23.00
N ASN A 413 -18.75 24.38 -24.14
CA ASN A 413 -19.05 23.87 -25.47
C ASN A 413 -17.96 22.96 -26.05
N LEU A 414 -16.93 22.66 -25.26
CA LEU A 414 -15.87 21.76 -25.71
C LEU A 414 -16.41 20.34 -25.86
N LEU A 415 -16.01 19.69 -26.96
CA LEU A 415 -16.30 18.29 -27.24
C LEU A 415 -15.06 17.43 -27.03
N ASN A 416 -15.27 16.20 -26.58
CA ASN A 416 -14.21 15.19 -26.49
C ASN A 416 -13.95 14.54 -27.87
N ASN A 417 -13.05 13.55 -27.92
CA ASN A 417 -12.70 12.88 -29.19
C ASN A 417 -13.86 12.08 -29.79
N ASP A 418 -14.85 11.69 -28.97
CA ASP A 418 -16.09 11.04 -29.41
C ASP A 418 -17.15 12.06 -29.85
N MET A 419 -16.80 13.34 -29.95
CA MET A 419 -17.69 14.47 -30.27
C MET A 419 -18.82 14.65 -29.23
N LEU A 420 -18.60 14.21 -28.00
CA LEU A 420 -19.57 14.33 -26.91
C LEU A 420 -19.26 15.57 -26.07
N SER A 421 -20.29 16.32 -25.70
CA SER A 421 -20.14 17.39 -24.70
C SER A 421 -20.14 16.81 -23.28
N ALA A 422 -19.80 17.64 -22.29
CA ALA A 422 -19.85 17.24 -20.88
C ALA A 422 -21.24 16.74 -20.44
N LEU A 423 -22.30 17.17 -21.12
CA LEU A 423 -23.66 16.70 -20.89
C LEU A 423 -23.88 15.27 -21.43
N ASP A 424 -23.32 14.96 -22.60
CA ASP A 424 -23.55 13.70 -23.30
C ASP A 424 -22.70 12.56 -22.75
N VAL A 425 -21.52 12.87 -22.20
CA VAL A 425 -20.60 11.87 -21.65
C VAL A 425 -21.09 11.20 -20.37
N SER A 426 -22.17 11.67 -19.73
CA SER A 426 -22.65 11.19 -18.43
C SER A 426 -23.58 9.97 -18.59
N PRO A 427 -23.09 8.72 -18.44
CA PRO A 427 -23.91 7.53 -18.62
C PRO A 427 -24.23 6.97 -17.23
N TRP A 428 -25.49 7.00 -16.81
CA TRP A 428 -25.93 6.52 -15.49
C TRP A 428 -25.35 5.15 -15.08
N ILE A 429 -25.07 4.26 -16.04
CA ILE A 429 -24.58 2.89 -15.82
C ILE A 429 -23.07 2.84 -15.51
N SER A 430 -22.28 3.77 -16.01
CA SER A 430 -20.80 3.69 -15.93
C SER A 430 -20.21 4.27 -14.65
N SER A 431 -20.95 5.11 -13.91
CA SER A 431 -20.40 5.84 -12.75
C SER A 431 -20.53 5.13 -11.41
N GLY A 432 -21.37 4.09 -11.30
CA GLY A 432 -21.69 3.45 -10.01
C GLY A 432 -22.36 4.39 -8.98
N ALA A 433 -22.70 5.62 -9.39
CA ALA A 433 -23.22 6.65 -8.51
C ALA A 433 -24.74 6.49 -8.27
N PRO A 434 -25.25 6.93 -7.11
CA PRO A 434 -26.68 7.00 -6.85
C PRO A 434 -27.41 7.81 -7.94
N ARG A 435 -28.59 7.34 -8.34
CA ARG A 435 -29.42 8.00 -9.38
C ARG A 435 -29.74 9.46 -9.08
N SER A 436 -29.81 9.83 -7.80
CA SER A 436 -29.96 11.22 -7.36
C SER A 436 -28.76 12.09 -7.72
N GLN A 437 -27.52 11.63 -7.47
CA GLN A 437 -26.30 12.39 -7.80
C GLN A 437 -26.16 12.60 -9.30
N TYR A 438 -26.49 11.58 -10.09
CA TYR A 438 -26.56 11.67 -11.54
C TYR A 438 -27.57 12.74 -12.00
N ASN A 439 -28.80 12.70 -11.49
CA ASN A 439 -29.83 13.68 -11.85
C ASN A 439 -29.42 15.11 -11.49
N ILE A 440 -28.83 15.33 -10.30
CA ILE A 440 -28.35 16.64 -9.88
C ILE A 440 -27.22 17.11 -10.80
N THR A 441 -26.32 16.21 -11.20
CA THR A 441 -25.23 16.53 -12.14
C THR A 441 -25.77 16.96 -13.50
N LEU A 442 -26.78 16.26 -14.03
CA LEU A 442 -27.44 16.68 -15.27
C LEU A 442 -28.15 18.03 -15.11
N CYS A 443 -28.89 18.23 -14.03
CA CYS A 443 -29.54 19.51 -13.76
C CYS A 443 -28.54 20.66 -13.70
N ALA A 444 -27.36 20.45 -13.09
CA ALA A 444 -26.30 21.44 -13.00
C ALA A 444 -25.67 21.79 -14.36
N LEU A 445 -25.54 20.82 -15.26
CA LEU A 445 -25.04 21.06 -16.63
C LEU A 445 -26.09 21.79 -17.48
N TRP A 446 -27.36 21.37 -17.38
CA TRP A 446 -28.48 22.01 -18.08
C TRP A 446 -28.68 23.46 -17.62
N SER A 447 -28.66 23.71 -16.32
CA SER A 447 -28.85 25.05 -15.76
C SER A 447 -27.72 26.01 -16.12
N ALA A 448 -26.51 25.48 -16.35
CA ALA A 448 -25.37 26.24 -16.83
C ALA A 448 -25.41 26.53 -18.35
N GLY A 449 -26.36 25.95 -19.09
CA GLY A 449 -26.46 26.12 -20.54
C GLY A 449 -25.47 25.25 -21.34
N VAL A 450 -25.01 24.12 -20.79
CA VAL A 450 -24.19 23.16 -21.55
C VAL A 450 -25.06 22.54 -22.65
N CYS A 451 -24.72 22.81 -23.91
CA CYS A 451 -25.47 22.26 -25.02
C CYS A 451 -25.15 20.77 -25.24
N PRO A 452 -26.16 19.93 -25.55
CA PRO A 452 -25.92 18.63 -26.15
C PRO A 452 -25.17 18.79 -27.48
N SER A 453 -24.30 17.85 -27.82
CA SER A 453 -23.69 17.79 -29.15
C SER A 453 -24.77 17.60 -30.24
N LEU A 454 -24.98 18.63 -31.07
CA LEU A 454 -25.98 18.63 -32.13
C LEU A 454 -25.60 17.66 -33.29
N ASP A 455 -24.30 17.39 -33.46
CA ASP A 455 -23.74 16.64 -34.60
C ASP A 455 -24.06 15.13 -34.62
N LEU A 456 -24.57 14.59 -33.51
CA LEU A 456 -24.99 13.19 -33.41
C LEU A 456 -26.36 12.89 -34.04
N MET A 457 -27.15 13.89 -34.43
CA MET A 457 -28.35 13.61 -35.25
C MET A 457 -28.00 13.22 -36.69
N ILE A 458 -26.84 13.65 -37.21
CA ILE A 458 -26.45 13.49 -38.61
C ILE A 458 -25.54 12.25 -38.80
N HIS A 459 -24.65 11.94 -37.85
CA HIS A 459 -23.68 10.84 -38.00
C HIS A 459 -24.07 9.50 -37.35
N LYS A 460 -25.08 9.44 -36.45
CA LYS A 460 -25.44 8.17 -35.75
C LYS A 460 -26.26 7.17 -36.57
N GLN A 461 -26.55 7.45 -37.84
CA GLN A 461 -27.20 6.48 -38.73
C GLN A 461 -26.26 5.34 -39.16
N LYS A 462 -24.94 5.44 -38.94
CA LYS A 462 -23.99 4.37 -39.29
C LYS A 462 -23.19 3.90 -38.07
N GLY A 463 -23.77 2.93 -37.35
CA GLY A 463 -23.01 1.88 -36.67
C GLY A 463 -22.51 2.18 -35.27
N GLN A 464 -23.36 1.96 -34.26
CA GLN A 464 -23.08 1.14 -33.06
C GLN A 464 -24.27 1.16 -32.10
N ASN A 465 -24.69 -0.04 -31.66
CA ASN A 465 -25.83 -0.27 -30.78
C ASN A 465 -25.53 0.15 -29.33
N PHE A 466 -25.75 1.42 -29.00
CA PHE A 466 -26.07 1.82 -27.63
C PHE A 466 -27.58 1.95 -27.48
N LYS A 467 -28.18 1.14 -26.60
CA LYS A 467 -29.61 1.25 -26.23
C LYS A 467 -29.87 2.64 -25.64
N ARG A 468 -30.37 3.55 -26.46
CA ARG A 468 -30.88 4.87 -26.06
C ARG A 468 -32.09 4.67 -25.16
N GLN A 469 -32.10 5.26 -23.95
CA GLN A 469 -33.36 5.38 -23.21
C GLN A 469 -34.27 6.34 -23.94
N ASN A 470 -35.54 5.95 -24.08
CA ASN A 470 -36.54 6.60 -24.92
C ASN A 470 -36.71 8.11 -24.65
N PRO A 471 -36.89 8.93 -25.71
CA PRO A 471 -37.24 10.36 -25.59
C PRO A 471 -38.54 10.63 -24.82
N ARG A 472 -39.41 9.63 -24.67
CA ARG A 472 -40.67 9.71 -23.89
C ARG A 472 -40.50 10.07 -22.40
N LYS A 473 -39.31 9.94 -21.81
CA LYS A 473 -39.07 10.35 -20.40
C LYS A 473 -38.88 11.85 -20.21
N PHE A 474 -38.48 12.58 -21.26
CA PHE A 474 -38.25 14.01 -21.19
C PHE A 474 -39.55 14.81 -21.26
N ASP A 475 -40.52 14.36 -22.07
CA ASP A 475 -41.86 14.95 -22.11
C ASP A 475 -42.52 14.87 -20.73
N TYR A 476 -42.38 13.72 -20.05
CA TYR A 476 -42.87 13.52 -18.69
C TYR A 476 -42.21 14.46 -17.66
N LEU A 477 -40.90 14.75 -17.79
CA LEU A 477 -40.22 15.69 -16.89
C LEU A 477 -40.63 17.14 -17.18
N LYS A 478 -40.79 17.52 -18.45
CA LYS A 478 -41.26 18.85 -18.86
C LYS A 478 -42.69 19.10 -18.40
N GLU A 479 -43.58 18.13 -18.56
CA GLU A 479 -44.95 18.18 -18.03
C GLU A 479 -44.95 18.30 -16.51
N ARG A 480 -44.12 17.54 -15.79
CA ARG A 480 -44.03 17.64 -14.33
C ARG A 480 -43.49 18.98 -13.84
N VAL A 481 -42.48 19.54 -14.52
CA VAL A 481 -41.98 20.88 -14.20
C VAL A 481 -43.06 21.93 -14.46
N GLY A 482 -43.82 21.81 -15.56
CA GLY A 482 -44.97 22.67 -15.82
C GLY A 482 -46.05 22.58 -14.73
N ILE A 483 -46.43 21.37 -14.31
CA ILE A 483 -47.39 21.15 -13.22
C ILE A 483 -46.87 21.71 -11.89
N LEU A 484 -45.58 21.56 -11.60
CA LEU A 484 -44.97 22.11 -10.39
C LEU A 484 -44.95 23.64 -10.41
N ILE A 485 -44.60 24.28 -11.52
CA ILE A 485 -44.66 25.74 -11.64
C ILE A 485 -46.09 26.24 -11.42
N LEU A 486 -47.09 25.57 -11.99
CA LEU A 486 -48.51 25.91 -11.78
C LEU A 486 -48.90 25.76 -10.29
N LEU A 487 -48.49 24.66 -9.65
CA LEU A 487 -48.77 24.41 -8.24
C LEU A 487 -48.11 25.46 -7.33
N GLU A 488 -46.83 25.77 -7.56
CA GLU A 488 -46.10 26.77 -6.76
C GLU A 488 -46.66 28.17 -7.00
N THR A 489 -47.03 28.51 -8.23
CA THR A 489 -47.70 29.79 -8.54
C THR A 489 -49.04 29.87 -7.80
N LEU A 490 -49.80 28.78 -7.75
CA LEU A 490 -51.03 28.70 -6.96
C LEU A 490 -50.75 28.92 -5.47
N VAL A 491 -49.73 28.25 -4.89
CA VAL A 491 -49.34 28.42 -3.49
C VAL A 491 -48.96 29.87 -3.20
N VAL A 492 -48.17 30.52 -4.06
CA VAL A 492 -47.82 31.96 -3.94
C VAL A 492 -49.08 32.82 -3.96
N THR A 493 -50.00 32.60 -4.90
CA THR A 493 -51.23 33.42 -4.98
C THR A 493 -52.14 33.24 -3.75
N VAL A 494 -52.30 32.02 -3.25
CA VAL A 494 -53.16 31.72 -2.09
C VAL A 494 -52.53 32.26 -0.80
N THR A 495 -51.23 32.08 -0.61
CA THR A 495 -50.52 32.58 0.59
C THR A 495 -50.40 34.11 0.58
N PHE A 496 -50.26 34.73 -0.60
CA PHE A 496 -50.32 36.18 -0.77
C PHE A 496 -51.70 36.74 -0.43
N ALA A 497 -52.78 36.13 -0.94
CA ALA A 497 -54.14 36.56 -0.63
C ALA A 497 -54.46 36.42 0.88
N ALA A 498 -53.99 35.32 1.49
CA ALA A 498 -54.13 35.07 2.93
C ALA A 498 -53.46 36.16 3.79
N ALA A 499 -52.46 36.89 3.26
CA ALA A 499 -51.82 38.01 3.94
C ALA A 499 -52.76 39.22 4.12
N PHE A 500 -53.75 39.39 3.24
CA PHE A 500 -54.68 40.51 3.27
C PHE A 500 -56.08 40.12 3.78
N THR A 501 -56.46 38.86 3.63
CA THR A 501 -57.73 38.32 4.15
C THR A 501 -57.53 37.61 5.49
N MET A 502 -57.00 38.35 6.48
CA MET A 502 -56.70 37.80 7.79
C MET A 502 -57.97 37.24 8.47
N PRO A 503 -57.95 35.98 8.95
CA PRO A 503 -59.04 35.41 9.73
C PRO A 503 -59.36 36.31 10.93
N GLY A 504 -60.64 36.67 11.10
CA GLY A 504 -61.09 37.57 12.18
C GLY A 504 -61.02 39.06 11.87
N GLY A 505 -60.50 39.44 10.69
CA GLY A 505 -60.46 40.83 10.24
C GLY A 505 -59.51 41.73 11.04
N TYR A 506 -59.65 43.03 10.83
CA TYR A 506 -58.80 44.05 11.44
C TYR A 506 -59.55 44.80 12.54
N ASN A 507 -58.83 45.15 13.60
CA ASN A 507 -59.38 45.96 14.68
C ASN A 507 -59.75 47.35 14.13
N SER A 508 -61.05 47.64 14.17
CA SER A 508 -61.63 48.88 13.62
C SER A 508 -61.87 49.95 14.69
N SER A 509 -61.49 49.68 15.96
CA SER A 509 -61.63 50.63 17.06
C SER A 509 -60.56 51.73 16.98
N ASP A 510 -60.87 52.94 17.45
CA ASP A 510 -59.94 54.08 17.54
C ASP A 510 -58.89 53.94 18.67
N SER A 511 -58.43 52.71 18.90
CA SER A 511 -57.34 52.36 19.80
C SER A 511 -55.99 52.42 19.07
N PRO A 512 -54.83 52.48 19.76
CA PRO A 512 -53.51 52.45 19.11
C PRO A 512 -53.28 51.22 18.22
N ASP A 513 -54.09 50.17 18.37
CA ASP A 513 -54.01 48.93 17.60
C ASP A 513 -54.93 48.92 16.37
N LYS A 514 -55.42 50.09 15.94
CA LYS A 514 -56.24 50.25 14.75
C LYS A 514 -55.52 49.69 13.51
N GLY A 515 -56.16 48.74 12.83
CA GLY A 515 -55.58 48.06 11.67
C GLY A 515 -54.75 46.81 11.99
N MET A 516 -54.58 46.42 13.26
CA MET A 516 -53.98 45.12 13.59
C MET A 516 -54.99 43.97 13.47
N ALA A 517 -54.52 42.76 13.14
CA ALA A 517 -55.36 41.58 13.10
C ALA A 517 -55.92 41.25 14.50
N THR A 518 -57.24 41.06 14.61
CA THR A 518 -57.93 40.90 15.90
C THR A 518 -57.50 39.65 16.68
N MET A 519 -56.96 38.64 16.00
CA MET A 519 -56.54 37.37 16.58
C MET A 519 -55.02 37.23 16.77
N LEU A 520 -54.24 38.32 16.66
CA LEU A 520 -52.77 38.30 16.71
C LEU A 520 -52.18 37.64 17.96
N SER A 521 -52.87 37.73 19.10
CA SER A 521 -52.45 37.14 20.38
C SER A 521 -52.76 35.64 20.52
N LYS A 522 -53.50 35.04 19.58
CA LYS A 522 -53.84 33.60 19.63
C LYS A 522 -52.71 32.76 19.02
N PRO A 523 -52.25 31.69 19.70
CA PRO A 523 -51.12 30.89 19.23
C PRO A 523 -51.40 30.20 17.88
N MET A 524 -52.64 29.74 17.64
CA MET A 524 -53.02 29.13 16.37
C MET A 524 -52.99 30.12 15.19
N PHE A 525 -53.25 31.41 15.46
CA PHE A 525 -53.18 32.45 14.42
C PHE A 525 -51.72 32.77 14.07
N GLN A 526 -50.83 32.83 15.07
CA GLN A 526 -49.40 32.99 14.85
C GLN A 526 -48.81 31.83 14.03
N LEU A 527 -49.22 30.58 14.33
CA LEU A 527 -48.82 29.42 13.53
C LEU A 527 -49.31 29.51 12.07
N PHE A 528 -50.54 29.95 11.86
CA PHE A 528 -51.08 30.20 10.51
C PHE A 528 -50.25 31.22 9.73
N VAL A 529 -49.87 32.35 10.35
CA VAL A 529 -49.03 33.37 9.72
C VAL A 529 -47.63 32.83 9.41
N ILE A 530 -47.01 32.11 10.34
CA ILE A 530 -45.67 31.52 10.13
C ILE A 530 -45.70 30.50 8.98
N CYS A 531 -46.68 29.60 8.95
CA CYS A 531 -46.80 28.59 7.90
C CYS A 531 -47.03 29.22 6.52
N ASN A 532 -47.91 30.22 6.40
CA ASN A 532 -48.14 30.91 5.13
C ASN A 532 -46.91 31.71 4.67
N THR A 533 -46.20 32.33 5.61
CA THR A 533 -44.97 33.08 5.31
C THR A 533 -43.87 32.14 4.83
N ALA A 534 -43.68 31.00 5.51
CA ALA A 534 -42.70 29.98 5.10
C ALA A 534 -43.06 29.39 3.72
N ALA A 535 -44.33 29.05 3.49
CA ALA A 535 -44.80 28.55 2.20
C ALA A 535 -44.56 29.57 1.08
N PHE A 536 -44.90 30.85 1.30
CA PHE A 536 -44.70 31.93 0.33
C PHE A 536 -43.22 32.11 -0.06
N TYR A 537 -42.31 32.18 0.92
CA TYR A 537 -40.88 32.31 0.64
C TYR A 537 -40.29 31.09 -0.07
N CYS A 538 -40.67 29.88 0.35
CA CYS A 538 -40.23 28.65 -0.31
C CYS A 538 -40.69 28.62 -1.78
N SER A 539 -41.96 28.92 -2.06
CA SER A 539 -42.51 28.90 -3.41
C SER A 539 -41.93 30.01 -4.30
N ILE A 540 -41.70 31.22 -3.78
CA ILE A 540 -41.06 32.31 -4.54
C ILE A 540 -39.63 32.00 -4.95
N VAL A 541 -38.87 31.26 -4.13
CA VAL A 541 -37.50 30.85 -4.50
C VAL A 541 -37.53 29.75 -5.56
N ILE A 542 -38.51 28.85 -5.49
CA ILE A 542 -38.64 27.71 -6.41
C ILE A 542 -39.11 28.12 -7.82
N ILE A 543 -39.99 29.12 -7.95
CA ILE A 543 -40.55 29.52 -9.26
C ILE A 543 -39.47 30.02 -10.25
N PRO A 544 -38.54 30.93 -9.91
CA PRO A 544 -37.44 31.32 -10.80
C PRO A 544 -36.48 30.17 -11.09
N LEU A 545 -36.23 29.32 -10.09
CA LEU A 545 -35.42 28.12 -10.26
C LEU A 545 -36.03 27.17 -11.28
N LEU A 546 -37.35 26.94 -11.25
CA LEU A 546 -38.08 26.10 -12.21
C LEU A 546 -38.37 26.82 -13.55
N GLY A 547 -38.62 28.12 -13.53
CA GLY A 547 -38.91 28.94 -14.71
C GLY A 547 -37.73 29.04 -15.68
N ASN A 548 -36.51 29.08 -15.15
CA ASN A 548 -35.30 28.95 -15.97
C ASN A 548 -35.19 27.59 -16.68
N TYR A 549 -35.87 26.53 -16.22
CA TYR A 549 -35.96 25.26 -16.97
C TYR A 549 -37.00 25.30 -18.12
N ALA A 550 -37.97 26.22 -18.07
CA ALA A 550 -39.06 26.29 -19.05
C ALA A 550 -38.80 27.27 -20.20
N ILE A 551 -37.93 28.27 -20.02
CA ILE A 551 -37.69 29.39 -20.97
C ILE A 551 -36.53 29.11 -21.95
N LEU A 552 -36.02 27.88 -22.07
CA LEU A 552 -35.11 27.57 -23.19
C LEU A 552 -35.91 27.70 -24.51
N PRO A 553 -35.52 28.63 -25.41
CA PRO A 553 -36.33 29.01 -26.55
C PRO A 553 -36.36 27.88 -27.59
N VAL A 554 -37.56 27.48 -27.97
CA VAL A 554 -37.81 26.93 -29.30
C VAL A 554 -37.70 28.11 -30.25
N GLU A 555 -36.53 28.32 -30.85
CA GLU A 555 -36.39 29.25 -31.97
C GLU A 555 -37.33 28.79 -33.10
N LYS A 556 -38.25 29.69 -33.45
CA LYS A 556 -39.19 29.55 -34.55
C LYS A 556 -38.42 29.48 -35.87
N THR A 557 -38.48 28.36 -36.56
CA THR A 557 -38.34 28.35 -38.03
C THR A 557 -39.73 28.46 -38.64
N GLN A 558 -40.15 29.69 -38.92
CA GLN A 558 -41.17 29.96 -39.93
C GLN A 558 -40.53 30.87 -40.99
N GLU A 559 -40.84 30.56 -42.25
CA GLU A 559 -40.75 31.43 -43.43
C GLU A 559 -39.36 31.67 -44.06
N SER A 560 -38.98 30.76 -44.97
CA SER A 560 -38.58 31.11 -46.34
C SER A 560 -38.34 29.83 -47.16
N ASP A 561 -39.28 29.50 -48.05
CA ASP A 561 -38.97 29.16 -49.44
C ASP A 561 -40.25 28.73 -50.17
N SER A 562 -40.90 29.73 -50.74
CA SER A 562 -41.63 29.58 -51.99
C SER A 562 -40.64 29.49 -53.15
N THR A 563 -41.02 28.70 -54.16
CA THR A 563 -40.64 28.79 -55.58
C THR A 563 -39.19 28.47 -55.99
N GLU A 564 -38.99 27.29 -56.59
CA GLU A 564 -38.59 27.07 -58.00
C GLU A 564 -38.32 25.56 -58.22
N GLU A 565 -39.20 24.83 -58.91
CA GLU A 565 -39.11 24.54 -60.35
C GLU A 565 -38.03 23.51 -60.72
N LYS A 566 -38.42 22.23 -60.91
CA LYS A 566 -38.41 21.52 -62.20
C LYS A 566 -38.66 20.01 -62.09
N GLU A 567 -39.72 19.59 -62.79
CA GLU A 567 -39.85 18.27 -63.41
C GLU A 567 -38.84 18.10 -64.57
N ALA A 568 -38.59 16.84 -64.91
CA ALA A 568 -37.81 16.27 -66.02
C ALA A 568 -36.34 15.90 -65.72
#